data_AF-A0A7R9EQP7-F1
#
_entry.id   AF-A0A7R9EQP7-F1
#
_cell.length_a   1.000
_cell.length_b   1.000
_cell.length_c   1.000
_cell.angle_alpha   90.00
_cell.angle_beta   90.00
_cell.angle_gamma   90.00
#
_symmetry.space_group_name_H-M   'P 1'
#
loop_
_entity.id
_entity.type
_entity.pdbx_description
1 polymer ?
#
loop_
_entity_poly.entity_id
_entity_poly.type
_entity_poly.pdbx_seq_one_letter_code
_entity_poly.pdbx_strand_id
1 'polypeptide(L)'
;MRSEKCGVLCTSALHLAKARRLETRLGGVVLMLVEDLRNHPAAALLADNYPVVICPDDPSFWGAKGLSYDMYEAFMGMAGVEADLKLLKKLAINSIKYSAMTRSEKKAALVIWERLWNRFIDTTLSGQ
;
A
#
# COMPACT_ATOMS: atom_id res chain seq x y z
N MET A 1 4.61 -20.17 -2.17
CA MET A 1 6.03 -19.74 -2.31
C MET A 1 6.26 -18.37 -2.98
N ARG A 2 5.24 -17.56 -3.33
CA ARG A 2 5.41 -16.16 -3.78
C ARG A 2 5.03 -15.09 -2.72
N SER A 3 4.40 -15.49 -1.62
CA SER A 3 3.94 -14.61 -0.54
C SER A 3 5.08 -14.09 0.34
N GLU A 4 6.02 -14.96 0.71
CA GLU A 4 7.11 -14.64 1.65
C GLU A 4 8.06 -13.54 1.13
N LYS A 5 8.27 -13.46 -0.18
CA LYS A 5 9.13 -12.42 -0.77
C LYS A 5 8.54 -11.01 -0.65
N CYS A 6 7.21 -10.88 -0.53
CA CYS A 6 6.56 -9.57 -0.38
C CYS A 6 6.68 -9.04 1.07
N GLY A 7 6.52 -9.93 2.07
CA GLY A 7 6.74 -9.61 3.48
C GLY A 7 8.18 -9.22 3.81
N VAL A 8 9.17 -9.89 3.21
CA VAL A 8 10.60 -9.60 3.39
C VAL A 8 11.01 -8.25 2.78
N LEU A 9 10.43 -7.87 1.63
CA LEU A 9 10.69 -6.57 0.99
C LEU A 9 10.11 -5.38 1.80
N CYS A 10 9.03 -5.62 2.53
CA CYS A 10 8.35 -4.64 3.36
C CYS A 10 9.06 -4.42 4.71
N THR A 11 9.61 -5.48 5.31
CA THR A 11 10.40 -5.39 6.55
C THR A 11 11.79 -4.80 6.33
N SER A 12 12.45 -5.10 5.21
CA SER A 12 13.78 -4.51 4.89
C SER A 12 13.72 -3.05 4.40
N ALA A 13 12.56 -2.59 3.92
CA ALA A 13 12.28 -1.17 3.66
C ALA A 13 12.22 -0.30 4.94
N LEU A 14 11.87 -0.92 6.08
CA LEU A 14 11.52 -0.24 7.32
C LEU A 14 12.73 0.27 8.10
N HIS A 15 13.89 -0.39 7.98
CA HIS A 15 15.10 -0.01 8.73
C HIS A 15 15.84 1.21 8.18
N LEU A 16 15.47 1.72 6.98
CA LEU A 16 16.25 2.76 6.30
C LEU A 16 15.46 4.03 5.93
N ALA A 17 14.14 4.06 6.12
CA ALA A 17 13.30 5.14 5.61
C ALA A 17 12.42 5.77 6.68
N LYS A 18 12.32 7.10 6.67
CA LYS A 18 11.37 7.92 7.45
C LYS A 18 9.89 7.63 7.16
N ALA A 19 9.54 6.48 6.59
CA ALA A 19 8.20 6.06 6.24
C ALA A 19 7.62 5.13 7.31
N ARG A 20 6.35 5.30 7.66
CA ARG A 20 5.67 4.39 8.60
C ARG A 20 5.01 3.26 7.83
N ARG A 21 5.24 2.02 8.28
CA ARG A 21 4.50 0.84 7.80
C ARG A 21 3.06 1.01 8.26
N LEU A 22 2.13 0.88 7.32
CA LEU A 22 0.73 0.68 7.66
C LEU A 22 0.43 -0.79 7.48
N GLU A 23 0.27 -1.47 8.61
CA GLU A 23 -0.35 -2.78 8.64
C GLU A 23 -1.83 -2.58 8.39
N THR A 24 -2.35 -3.27 7.38
CA THR A 24 -3.73 -3.15 6.95
C THR A 24 -4.63 -4.18 7.62
N ARG A 25 -5.94 -3.88 7.57
CA ARG A 25 -7.07 -4.53 8.26
C ARG A 25 -6.94 -6.02 8.55
N LEU A 26 -6.46 -6.84 7.61
CA LEU A 26 -6.49 -8.30 7.78
C LEU A 26 -5.65 -8.76 8.98
N GLY A 27 -4.52 -8.11 9.24
CA GLY A 27 -3.79 -8.35 10.49
C GLY A 27 -4.47 -7.68 11.68
N GLY A 28 -4.72 -6.36 11.59
CA GLY A 28 -5.14 -5.56 12.74
C GLY A 28 -6.54 -5.85 13.30
N VAL A 29 -7.55 -5.97 12.43
CA VAL A 29 -8.94 -6.26 12.87
C VAL A 29 -9.06 -7.71 13.34
N VAL A 30 -8.36 -8.65 12.69
CA VAL A 30 -8.44 -10.06 13.08
C VAL A 30 -7.65 -10.35 14.36
N LEU A 31 -6.61 -9.55 14.63
CA LEU A 31 -5.93 -9.52 15.95
C LEU A 31 -6.67 -8.64 16.98
N MET A 32 -7.87 -8.14 16.67
CA MET A 32 -8.69 -7.28 17.54
C MET A 32 -8.00 -5.99 18.02
N LEU A 33 -7.04 -5.46 17.26
CA LEU A 33 -6.32 -4.24 17.61
C LEU A 33 -7.16 -2.96 17.38
N VAL A 34 -8.13 -3.00 16.47
CA VAL A 34 -9.05 -1.89 16.16
C VAL A 34 -10.40 -2.46 15.71
N GLU A 35 -11.52 -1.97 16.28
CA GLU A 35 -12.88 -2.40 15.89
C GLU A 35 -13.43 -1.64 14.67
N ASP A 36 -13.03 -0.38 14.48
CA ASP A 36 -13.45 0.49 13.38
C ASP A 36 -12.25 1.14 12.69
N LEU A 37 -12.08 0.89 11.38
CA LEU A 37 -10.94 1.37 10.59
C LEU A 37 -10.86 2.89 10.48
N ARG A 38 -11.97 3.60 10.68
CA ARG A 38 -11.97 5.06 10.70
C ARG A 38 -11.19 5.59 11.91
N ASN A 39 -11.09 4.79 12.97
CA ASN A 39 -10.32 5.10 14.16
C ASN A 39 -8.88 4.56 14.08
N HIS A 40 -8.49 3.95 12.96
CA HIS A 40 -7.15 3.42 12.80
C HIS A 40 -6.13 4.58 12.84
N PRO A 41 -5.04 4.50 13.62
CA PRO A 41 -4.06 5.58 13.75
C PRO A 41 -3.40 5.97 12.41
N ALA A 42 -3.45 5.08 11.42
CA ALA A 42 -3.05 5.37 10.05
C ALA A 42 -3.87 6.48 9.37
N ALA A 43 -5.14 6.66 9.76
CA ALA A 43 -6.00 7.69 9.19
C ALA A 43 -5.42 9.09 9.43
N ALA A 44 -4.94 9.36 10.65
CA ALA A 44 -4.23 10.60 10.97
C ALA A 44 -2.95 10.77 10.15
N LEU A 45 -2.16 9.70 9.97
CA LEU A 45 -0.95 9.74 9.15
C LEU A 45 -1.24 10.01 7.67
N LEU A 46 -2.34 9.47 7.15
CA LEU A 46 -2.80 9.72 5.78
C LEU A 46 -3.27 11.17 5.61
N ALA A 47 -4.04 11.68 6.57
CA ALA A 47 -4.51 13.06 6.60
C ALA A 47 -3.36 14.08 6.66
N ASP A 48 -2.33 13.79 7.47
CA ASP A 48 -1.11 14.62 7.59
C ASP A 48 -0.11 14.40 6.43
N ASN A 49 -0.52 13.68 5.38
CA ASN A 49 0.27 13.44 4.18
C ASN A 49 1.62 12.73 4.46
N TYR A 50 1.70 11.95 5.54
CA TYR A 50 2.92 11.27 5.96
C TYR A 50 3.39 10.25 4.89
N PRO A 51 4.71 9.99 4.76
CA PRO A 51 5.20 8.90 3.92
C PRO A 51 4.77 7.54 4.50
N VAL A 52 3.83 6.89 3.82
CA VAL A 52 3.27 5.58 4.22
C VAL A 52 3.33 4.58 3.07
N VAL A 53 3.44 3.30 3.42
CA VAL A 53 3.41 2.16 2.49
C VAL A 53 2.40 1.15 3.03
N ILE A 54 1.54 0.64 2.14
CA ILE A 54 0.62 -0.45 2.42
C ILE A 54 1.30 -1.79 2.13
N CYS A 55 1.12 -2.73 3.04
CA CYS A 55 1.81 -4.01 3.00
C CYS A 55 0.88 -5.10 3.51
N PRO A 56 0.61 -6.14 2.70
CA PRO A 56 -0.19 -7.26 3.16
C PRO A 56 0.69 -8.06 4.13
N ASP A 57 0.20 -8.32 5.33
CA ASP A 57 0.97 -9.03 6.35
C ASP A 57 1.03 -10.53 6.00
N ASP A 58 -0.01 -11.28 6.34
CA ASP A 58 -0.15 -12.70 5.98
C ASP A 58 -1.45 -12.97 5.21
N PRO A 59 -1.55 -12.57 3.93
CA PRO A 59 -2.80 -12.65 3.17
C PRO A 59 -3.35 -14.09 3.08
N SER A 60 -2.47 -15.10 3.10
CA SER A 60 -2.85 -16.52 3.06
C SER A 60 -3.60 -16.97 4.33
N PHE A 61 -3.32 -16.37 5.48
CA PHE A 61 -3.94 -16.73 6.75
C PHE A 61 -5.40 -16.23 6.85
N TRP A 62 -5.69 -15.12 6.17
CA TRP A 62 -6.97 -14.42 6.25
C TRP A 62 -7.88 -14.62 5.02
N GLY A 63 -7.53 -15.55 4.13
CA GLY A 63 -8.29 -15.82 2.89
C GLY A 63 -8.23 -14.69 1.86
N ALA A 64 -7.33 -13.72 2.03
CA ALA A 64 -7.15 -12.61 1.11
C ALA A 64 -6.16 -12.96 0.00
N LYS A 65 -6.37 -12.38 -1.19
CA LYS A 65 -5.50 -12.62 -2.34
C LYS A 65 -4.77 -11.34 -2.74
N GLY A 66 -3.45 -11.34 -2.53
CA GLY A 66 -2.59 -10.24 -2.96
C GLY A 66 -2.70 -9.01 -2.05
N LEU A 67 -2.68 -7.82 -2.65
CA LEU A 67 -2.62 -6.51 -1.99
C LEU A 67 -3.87 -5.66 -2.19
N SER A 68 -4.79 -6.08 -3.07
CA SER A 68 -5.93 -5.26 -3.48
C SER A 68 -6.93 -5.01 -2.35
N TYR A 69 -7.12 -6.00 -1.47
CA TYR A 69 -7.99 -5.86 -0.30
C TYR A 69 -7.46 -4.81 0.67
N ASP A 70 -6.18 -4.90 1.01
CA ASP A 70 -5.51 -3.94 1.88
C ASP A 70 -5.52 -2.51 1.32
N MET A 71 -5.34 -2.36 0.00
CA MET A 71 -5.46 -1.07 -0.68
C MET A 71 -6.88 -0.51 -0.63
N TYR A 72 -7.91 -1.36 -0.80
CA TYR A 72 -9.31 -0.95 -0.69
C TYR A 72 -9.62 -0.43 0.72
N GLU A 73 -9.17 -1.15 1.76
CA GLU A 73 -9.40 -0.75 3.15
C GLU A 73 -8.67 0.54 3.53
N ALA A 74 -7.44 0.72 3.05
CA ALA A 74 -6.71 1.97 3.25
C ALA A 74 -7.42 3.15 2.58
N PHE A 75 -7.93 2.94 1.36
CA PHE A 75 -8.61 3.98 0.60
C PHE A 75 -10.00 4.32 1.14
N MET A 76 -10.83 3.31 1.39
CA MET A 76 -12.23 3.49 1.81
C MET A 76 -12.39 3.68 3.32
N GLY A 77 -11.55 3.04 4.12
CA GLY A 77 -11.69 2.99 5.58
C GLY A 77 -10.87 4.04 6.31
N MET A 78 -9.68 4.40 5.81
CA MET A 78 -8.72 5.23 6.54
C MET A 78 -8.49 6.62 5.93
N ALA A 79 -8.59 6.76 4.60
CA ALA A 79 -8.20 7.99 3.92
C ALA A 79 -9.26 9.11 3.97
N GLY A 80 -10.49 8.80 4.38
CA GLY A 80 -11.60 9.75 4.46
C GLY A 80 -12.24 10.06 3.09
N VAL A 81 -13.28 10.91 3.11
CA VAL A 81 -14.10 11.20 1.92
C VAL A 81 -13.36 11.98 0.83
N GLU A 82 -12.32 12.73 1.21
CA GLU A 82 -11.50 13.54 0.30
C GLU A 82 -10.41 12.72 -0.41
N ALA A 83 -10.34 11.41 -0.15
CA ALA A 83 -9.37 10.53 -0.77
C ALA A 83 -9.60 10.45 -2.28
N ASP A 84 -8.54 10.69 -3.05
CA ASP A 84 -8.59 10.70 -4.51
C ASP A 84 -7.59 9.71 -5.12
N LEU A 85 -7.62 9.60 -6.45
CA LEU A 85 -6.70 8.74 -7.19
C LEU A 85 -5.22 9.11 -6.97
N LYS A 86 -4.91 10.34 -6.53
CA LYS A 86 -3.53 10.74 -6.20
C LYS A 86 -3.03 9.99 -4.98
N LEU A 87 -3.90 9.68 -4.01
CA LEU A 87 -3.51 8.86 -2.87
C LEU A 87 -3.09 7.46 -3.30
N LEU A 88 -3.89 6.78 -4.13
CA LEU A 88 -3.56 5.46 -4.65
C LEU A 88 -2.24 5.48 -5.43
N LYS A 89 -2.05 6.51 -6.26
CA LYS A 89 -0.79 6.74 -6.98
C LYS A 89 0.39 6.91 -6.02
N LYS A 90 0.22 7.72 -4.97
CA LYS A 90 1.24 7.99 -3.95
C LYS A 90 1.64 6.72 -3.20
N LEU A 91 0.67 5.91 -2.76
CA LEU A 91 0.93 4.64 -2.07
C LEU A 91 1.74 3.68 -2.94
N ALA A 92 1.41 3.57 -4.23
CA ALA A 92 2.13 2.73 -5.16
C ALA A 92 3.57 3.22 -5.43
N ILE A 93 3.77 4.53 -5.61
CA ILE A 93 5.12 5.10 -5.76
C ILE A 93 5.94 4.93 -4.48
N ASN A 94 5.32 5.13 -3.32
CA ASN A 94 5.99 5.00 -2.03
C ASN A 94 6.52 3.58 -1.81
N SER A 95 5.79 2.54 -2.20
CA SER A 95 6.25 1.15 -2.07
C SER A 95 7.54 0.90 -2.86
N ILE A 96 7.69 1.51 -4.05
CA ILE A 96 8.92 1.44 -4.84
C ILE A 96 10.01 2.30 -4.21
N LYS A 97 9.69 3.54 -3.84
CA LYS A 97 10.63 4.54 -3.30
C LYS A 97 11.31 4.04 -2.02
N TYR A 98 10.54 3.45 -1.11
CA TYR A 98 10.99 3.00 0.19
C TYR A 98 11.44 1.53 0.22
N SER A 99 11.27 0.77 -0.87
CA SER A 99 11.78 -0.60 -0.97
C SER A 99 13.29 -0.70 -0.72
N ALA A 100 13.75 -1.91 -0.40
CA ALA A 100 15.18 -2.25 -0.30
C ALA A 100 15.92 -2.35 -1.64
N MET A 101 15.26 -2.05 -2.78
CA MET A 101 15.89 -2.09 -4.10
C MET A 101 17.02 -1.06 -4.24
N THR A 102 18.00 -1.38 -5.08
CA THR A 102 19.06 -0.44 -5.48
C THR A 102 18.49 0.74 -6.28
N ARG A 103 19.29 1.81 -6.44
CA ARG A 103 18.85 3.00 -7.20
C ARG A 103 18.50 2.67 -8.65
N SER A 104 19.26 1.79 -9.30
CA SER A 104 19.02 1.36 -10.68
C SER A 104 17.73 0.54 -10.78
N GLU A 105 17.52 -0.42 -9.88
CA GLU A 105 16.29 -1.22 -9.81
C GLU A 105 15.06 -0.35 -9.54
N LYS A 106 15.13 0.61 -8.62
CA LYS A 106 14.05 1.57 -8.36
C LYS A 106 13.71 2.38 -9.61
N LYS A 107 14.72 2.85 -10.35
CA LYS A 107 14.51 3.59 -11.60
C LYS A 107 13.81 2.72 -12.65
N ALA A 108 14.27 1.48 -12.83
CA ALA A 108 13.64 0.54 -13.75
C ALA A 108 12.20 0.20 -13.34
N ALA A 109 11.96 -0.04 -12.04
CA ALA A 109 10.64 -0.31 -11.50
C ALA A 109 9.67 0.86 -11.70
N LEU A 110 10.11 2.11 -11.51
CA LEU A 110 9.29 3.29 -11.74
C LEU A 110 8.87 3.44 -13.21
N VAL A 111 9.78 3.15 -14.16
CA VAL A 111 9.46 3.18 -15.59
C VAL A 111 8.40 2.13 -15.94
N ILE A 112 8.55 0.90 -15.44
CA ILE A 112 7.57 -0.17 -15.65
C ILE A 112 6.22 0.21 -15.02
N TRP A 113 6.26 0.71 -13.79
CA TRP A 113 5.07 1.13 -13.04
C TRP A 113 4.32 2.26 -13.76
N GLU A 114 5.02 3.27 -14.27
CA GLU A 114 4.39 4.40 -14.97
C GLU A 114 3.67 3.93 -16.24
N ARG A 115 4.28 3.02 -17.00
CA ARG A 115 3.63 2.41 -18.17
C ARG A 115 2.36 1.64 -17.79
N LEU A 116 2.41 0.85 -16.71
CA LEU A 116 1.25 0.09 -16.23
C LEU A 116 0.16 1.03 -15.67
N TRP A 117 0.56 2.09 -14.98
CA TRP A 117 -0.35 3.11 -14.46
C TRP A 117 -1.09 3.82 -15.59
N ASN A 118 -0.39 4.27 -16.63
CA ASN A 118 -1.02 4.94 -17.78
C ASN A 118 -2.02 4.01 -18.47
N ARG A 119 -1.65 2.74 -18.67
CA ARG A 119 -2.58 1.73 -19.20
C ARG A 119 -3.82 1.57 -18.32
N PHE A 120 -3.63 1.53 -16.99
CA PHE A 120 -4.74 1.46 -16.05
C PHE A 120 -5.68 2.68 -16.16
N ILE A 121 -5.13 3.89 -16.25
CA ILE A 121 -5.91 5.12 -16.47
C ILE A 121 -6.67 5.04 -17.79
N ASP A 122 -6.02 4.66 -18.89
CA ASP A 122 -6.66 4.53 -20.20
C ASP A 122 -7.84 3.54 -20.15
N THR A 123 -7.64 2.37 -19.52
CA THR A 123 -8.70 1.38 -19.36
C THR A 123 -9.87 1.90 -18.51
N THR A 124 -9.57 2.61 -17.42
CA THR A 124 -10.59 3.15 -16.51
C THR A 124 -11.40 4.27 -17.17
N LEU A 125 -10.76 5.12 -17.98
CA LEU A 125 -11.43 6.18 -18.74
C LEU A 125 -12.26 5.61 -19.89
N SER A 126 -11.85 4.48 -20.48
CA SER A 126 -12.60 3.82 -21.54
C SER A 126 -13.87 3.09 -21.07
N GLY A 127 -14.09 3.01 -19.74
CA GLY A 127 -15.33 2.48 -19.15
C GLY A 127 -15.56 0.98 -19.35
N GLN A 128 -14.49 0.22 -19.63
CA GLN A 128 -14.53 -1.25 -19.71
C GLN A 128 -14.39 -1.92 -18.34
#